data_AF-A0A8D8TNZ9-F1
#
_entry.id   AF-A0A8D8TNZ9-F1
#
_cell.length_a   1.000
_cell.length_b   1.000
_cell.length_c   1.000
_cell.angle_alpha   90.00
_cell.angle_beta   90.00
_cell.angle_gamma   90.00
#
_symmetry.space_group_name_H-M   'P 1'
#
loop_
_entity.id
_entity.type
_entity.pdbx_description
1 polymer ?
#
loop_
_entity_poly.entity_id
_entity_poly.type
_entity_poly.pdbx_seq_one_letter_code
_entity_poly.pdbx_strand_id
1 'polypeptide(L)'
;MRFSRKMVLGPSKKISKELLTLNRGDIRTVIGMLTGHCHLRKHLNTIGVHRGSKRCRKCGEDDETASHIIFECPALSLLRLNTLGLPMEELDTIHSNPIKPLLRFARQSAVFKPEESD
;
A
#
# COMPACT_ATOMS: atom_id res chain seq x y z
N MET A 1 -1.20 -1.00 16.97
CA MET A 1 -0.16 -0.19 16.29
C MET A 1 -0.73 0.44 15.02
N ARG A 2 -0.40 1.70 14.69
CA ARG A 2 -0.74 2.29 13.38
C ARG A 2 0.20 1.70 12.32
N PHE A 3 -0.32 1.00 11.30
CA PHE A 3 0.50 0.33 10.28
C PHE A 3 1.43 1.31 9.53
N SER A 4 1.03 2.59 9.40
CA SER A 4 1.85 3.65 8.82
C SER A 4 3.22 3.81 9.51
N ARG A 5 3.29 3.55 10.83
CA ARG A 5 4.56 3.59 11.59
C ARG A 5 5.50 2.44 11.24
N LYS A 6 5.02 1.36 10.64
CA LYS A 6 5.88 0.29 10.10
C LYS A 6 6.66 0.73 8.86
N MET A 7 6.19 1.79 8.17
CA MET A 7 6.82 2.32 6.95
C MET A 7 7.54 3.65 7.19
N VAL A 8 6.94 4.52 8.00
CA VAL A 8 7.48 5.85 8.32
C VAL A 8 7.42 6.03 9.83
N LEU A 9 8.55 5.81 10.51
CA LEU A 9 8.66 5.88 11.98
C LEU A 9 8.35 7.28 12.54
N GLY A 10 8.69 8.31 11.77
CA GLY A 10 8.50 9.72 12.13
C GLY A 10 8.86 10.67 11.00
N PRO A 11 8.82 11.99 11.26
CA PRO A 11 9.21 13.00 10.27
C PRO A 11 10.63 12.78 9.75
N SER A 12 10.82 12.86 8.43
CA SER A 12 12.12 12.62 7.80
C SER A 12 12.35 13.57 6.63
N LYS A 13 13.39 14.40 6.71
CA LYS A 13 13.80 15.30 5.62
C LYS A 13 14.07 14.54 4.32
N LYS A 14 14.60 13.30 4.42
CA LYS A 14 14.88 12.43 3.27
C LYS A 14 13.59 12.03 2.56
N ILE A 15 12.60 11.57 3.32
CA ILE A 15 11.28 11.19 2.81
C ILE A 15 10.57 12.40 2.20
N SER A 16 10.57 13.54 2.90
CA SER A 16 9.97 14.78 2.40
C SER A 16 10.59 15.23 1.07
N LYS A 17 11.94 15.24 0.98
CA LYS A 17 12.63 15.59 -0.27
C LYS A 17 12.27 14.64 -1.41
N GLU A 18 12.19 13.33 -1.16
CA GLU A 18 11.83 12.37 -2.21
C GLU A 18 10.36 12.49 -2.63
N LEU A 19 9.42 12.72 -1.71
CA LEU A 19 8.03 12.99 -2.08
C LEU A 19 7.90 14.23 -2.97
N LEU A 20 8.69 15.27 -2.73
CA LEU A 20 8.68 16.50 -3.52
C LEU A 20 9.24 16.35 -4.93
N THR A 21 9.94 15.25 -5.25
CA THR A 21 10.38 14.98 -6.64
C THR A 21 9.34 14.21 -7.46
N LEU A 22 8.25 13.76 -6.85
CA LEU A 22 7.20 13.00 -7.51
C LEU A 22 6.11 13.92 -8.08
N ASN A 23 5.41 13.45 -9.11
CA ASN A 23 4.20 14.13 -9.59
C ASN A 23 3.04 13.93 -8.60
N ARG A 24 1.97 14.73 -8.77
CA ARG A 24 0.79 14.69 -7.90
C ARG A 24 0.12 13.32 -7.80
N GLY A 25 0.07 12.56 -8.90
CA GLY A 25 -0.55 11.23 -8.93
C GLY A 25 0.24 10.20 -8.12
N ASP A 26 1.57 10.24 -8.23
CA ASP A 26 2.47 9.38 -7.48
C ASP A 26 2.45 9.71 -5.98
N ILE A 27 2.44 11.00 -5.61
CA ILE A 27 2.27 11.44 -4.22
C ILE A 27 0.94 10.90 -3.66
N ARG A 28 -0.17 11.09 -4.39
CA ARG A 28 -1.49 10.59 -3.97
C ARG A 28 -1.47 9.08 -3.73
N THR A 29 -0.82 8.32 -4.61
CA THR A 29 -0.70 6.86 -4.50
C THR A 29 0.04 6.47 -3.22
N VAL A 30 1.24 7.03 -2.99
CA VAL A 30 2.06 6.68 -1.83
C VAL A 30 1.39 7.10 -0.53
N ILE A 31 0.85 8.32 -0.45
CA ILE A 31 0.15 8.80 0.75
C ILE A 31 -1.12 7.96 1.02
N GLY A 32 -1.86 7.60 -0.02
CA GLY A 32 -3.03 6.73 0.10
C GLY A 32 -2.67 5.35 0.65
N MET A 33 -1.54 4.78 0.23
CA MET A 33 -1.01 3.53 0.80
C MET A 33 -0.60 3.68 2.26
N LEU A 34 0.15 4.75 2.60
CA LEU A 34 0.63 5.01 3.95
C LEU A 34 -0.51 5.21 4.96
N THR A 35 -1.63 5.79 4.51
CA THR A 35 -2.77 6.14 5.36
C THR A 35 -3.93 5.15 5.26
N GLY A 36 -3.95 4.29 4.24
CA GLY A 36 -5.05 3.37 3.96
C GLY A 36 -6.23 4.04 3.25
N HIS A 37 -6.09 5.31 2.86
CA HIS A 37 -7.12 6.09 2.16
C HIS A 37 -6.89 6.06 0.64
N CYS A 38 -7.12 4.89 0.05
CA CYS A 38 -7.02 4.67 -1.40
C CYS A 38 -8.07 3.66 -1.88
N HIS A 39 -8.02 3.22 -3.15
CA HIS A 39 -9.01 2.32 -3.78
C HIS A 39 -8.93 0.85 -3.29
N LEU A 40 -8.89 0.69 -1.98
CA LEU A 40 -8.97 -0.59 -1.28
C LEU A 40 -10.42 -0.86 -0.92
N ARG A 41 -10.91 -2.07 -1.18
CA ARG A 41 -12.33 -2.44 -0.95
C ARG A 41 -12.78 -2.16 0.48
N LYS A 42 -11.93 -2.37 1.49
CA LYS A 42 -12.27 -2.03 2.88
C LYS A 42 -12.53 -0.53 3.06
N HIS A 43 -11.66 0.33 2.53
CA HIS A 43 -11.81 1.78 2.64
C HIS A 43 -13.04 2.26 1.86
N LEU A 44 -13.17 1.84 0.60
CA LEU A 44 -14.29 2.19 -0.27
C LEU A 44 -15.64 1.75 0.32
N ASN A 45 -15.68 0.60 0.98
CA ASN A 45 -16.89 0.15 1.66
C ASN A 45 -17.22 1.00 2.89
N THR A 46 -16.22 1.36 3.70
CA THR A 46 -16.41 2.24 4.86
C THR A 46 -16.97 3.61 4.47
N ILE A 47 -16.57 4.16 3.32
CA ILE A 47 -17.08 5.46 2.83
C ILE A 47 -18.33 5.34 1.95
N GLY A 48 -18.91 4.14 1.81
CA GLY A 48 -20.14 3.92 1.06
C GLY A 48 -20.02 3.92 -0.47
N VAL A 49 -18.79 3.94 -1.01
CA VAL A 49 -18.52 3.89 -2.46
C VAL A 49 -18.60 2.45 -2.99
N HIS A 50 -18.16 1.46 -2.21
CA HIS A 50 -18.20 0.04 -2.60
C HIS A 50 -19.19 -0.75 -1.75
N ARG A 51 -20.21 -1.35 -2.37
CA ARG A 51 -21.21 -2.17 -1.67
C ARG A 51 -20.93 -3.67 -1.71
N GLY A 52 -19.93 -4.10 -2.48
CA GLY A 52 -19.57 -5.50 -2.62
C GLY A 52 -18.73 -6.04 -1.47
N SER A 53 -18.21 -7.25 -1.67
CA SER A 53 -17.31 -7.90 -0.72
C SER A 53 -16.09 -7.03 -0.42
N LYS A 54 -15.70 -6.98 0.85
CA LYS A 54 -14.47 -6.33 1.31
C LYS A 54 -13.24 -7.22 1.11
N ARG A 55 -13.42 -8.48 0.72
CA ARG A 55 -12.35 -9.46 0.54
C ARG A 55 -11.37 -9.00 -0.54
N CYS A 56 -10.09 -9.28 -0.27
CA CYS A 56 -8.95 -9.00 -1.12
C CYS A 56 -9.18 -9.54 -2.53
N ARG A 57 -9.11 -8.66 -3.53
CA ARG A 57 -9.29 -9.08 -4.93
C ARG A 57 -8.14 -9.92 -5.49
N LYS A 58 -7.07 -10.11 -4.72
CA LYS A 58 -5.89 -10.89 -5.12
C LYS A 58 -5.88 -12.30 -4.55
N CYS A 59 -6.02 -12.47 -3.24
CA CYS A 59 -6.02 -13.80 -2.61
C CYS A 59 -7.42 -14.28 -2.20
N GLY A 60 -8.39 -13.40 -2.11
CA GLY A 60 -9.72 -13.72 -1.60
C GLY A 60 -9.78 -13.89 -0.08
N GLU A 61 -8.71 -14.21 0.63
CA GLU A 61 -8.79 -14.72 2.02
C GLU A 61 -9.26 -13.70 3.08
N ASP A 62 -8.67 -12.50 3.13
CA ASP A 62 -8.92 -11.44 4.13
C ASP A 62 -9.52 -10.16 3.55
N ASP A 63 -9.91 -9.22 4.41
CA ASP A 63 -10.30 -7.86 4.00
C ASP A 63 -9.15 -7.13 3.26
N GLU A 64 -9.50 -6.48 2.14
CA GLU A 64 -8.57 -5.68 1.35
C GLU A 64 -8.21 -4.37 2.07
N THR A 65 -7.21 -4.44 2.93
CA THR A 65 -6.64 -3.29 3.64
C THR A 65 -5.23 -2.98 3.15
N ALA A 66 -4.71 -1.79 3.49
CA ALA A 66 -3.33 -1.45 3.16
C ALA A 66 -2.35 -2.37 3.89
N SER A 67 -2.62 -2.75 5.14
CA SER A 67 -1.80 -3.73 5.87
C SER A 67 -1.78 -5.06 5.14
N HIS A 68 -2.96 -5.57 4.78
CA HIS A 68 -3.08 -6.83 4.07
C HIS A 68 -2.30 -6.79 2.76
N ILE A 69 -2.56 -5.81 1.90
CA ILE A 69 -1.92 -5.70 0.59
C ILE A 69 -0.39 -5.53 0.70
N ILE A 70 0.10 -4.71 1.62
CA ILE A 70 1.53 -4.37 1.71
C ILE A 70 2.32 -5.44 2.48
N PHE A 71 1.72 -6.15 3.44
CA PHE A 71 2.49 -7.00 4.37
C PHE A 71 2.04 -8.47 4.42
N GLU A 72 0.76 -8.76 4.20
CA GLU A 72 0.19 -10.08 4.55
C GLU A 72 -0.23 -10.89 3.33
N CYS A 73 -0.67 -10.23 2.25
CA CYS A 73 -1.32 -10.88 1.10
C CYS A 73 -0.41 -11.95 0.47
N PRO A 74 -0.80 -13.23 0.47
CA PRO A 74 0.04 -14.32 -0.05
C PRO A 74 0.20 -14.23 -1.57
N ALA A 75 -0.86 -13.80 -2.27
CA ALA A 75 -0.83 -13.57 -3.72
C ALA A 75 0.13 -12.46 -4.17
N LEU A 76 0.58 -11.60 -3.24
CA LEU A 76 1.52 -10.51 -3.51
C LEU A 76 2.91 -10.75 -2.89
N SER A 77 3.17 -11.94 -2.33
CA SER A 77 4.43 -12.29 -1.65
C SER A 77 5.68 -12.06 -2.51
N LEU A 78 5.72 -12.65 -3.71
CA LEU A 78 6.85 -12.51 -4.63
C LEU A 78 7.02 -11.06 -5.11
N LEU A 79 5.91 -10.38 -5.41
CA LEU A 79 5.94 -8.98 -5.81
C LEU A 79 6.50 -8.10 -4.69
N ARG A 80 6.05 -8.32 -3.46
CA ARG A 80 6.53 -7.62 -2.26
C ARG A 80 8.01 -7.82 -2.06
N LEU A 81 8.52 -9.04 -2.19
CA LEU A 81 9.95 -9.32 -2.12
C LEU A 81 10.72 -8.54 -3.19
N ASN A 82 10.28 -8.59 -4.45
CA ASN A 82 10.96 -7.94 -5.58
C ASN A 82 10.90 -6.41 -5.54
N THR A 83 9.92 -5.83 -4.86
CA THR A 83 9.70 -4.37 -4.86
C THR A 83 10.11 -3.69 -3.57
N LEU A 84 9.71 -4.25 -2.43
CA LEU A 84 9.98 -3.71 -1.10
C LEU A 84 11.24 -4.31 -0.47
N GLY A 85 11.77 -5.40 -1.00
CA GLY A 85 12.94 -6.09 -0.43
C GLY A 85 12.65 -6.71 0.94
N LEU A 86 11.37 -6.96 1.26
CA LEU A 86 10.93 -7.50 2.54
C LEU A 86 10.66 -9.01 2.38
N PRO A 87 11.53 -9.90 2.90
CA PRO A 87 11.14 -11.28 3.19
C PRO A 87 10.05 -11.26 4.29
N MET A 88 9.18 -12.28 4.28
CA MET A 88 7.94 -12.35 5.08
C MET A 88 8.15 -12.21 6.61
N GLU A 89 9.39 -12.29 7.09
CA GLU A 89 9.75 -12.49 8.50
C GLU A 89 10.43 -11.28 9.17
N GLU A 90 10.86 -10.25 8.45
CA GLU A 90 11.52 -9.06 9.04
C GLU A 90 10.68 -7.79 8.83
N LEU A 91 9.55 -7.72 9.54
CA LEU A 91 8.59 -6.62 9.50
C LEU A 91 8.77 -5.57 10.61
N ASP A 92 9.93 -5.53 11.24
CA ASP A 92 10.16 -4.61 12.36
C ASP A 92 10.66 -3.24 11.92
N THR A 93 11.33 -3.12 10.76
CA THR A 93 11.71 -1.78 10.28
C THR A 93 12.03 -1.75 8.79
N ILE A 94 11.24 -1.03 7.99
CA ILE A 94 11.78 -0.45 6.75
C ILE A 94 12.76 0.66 7.19
N HIS A 95 14.03 0.29 7.44
CA HIS A 95 15.09 1.25 7.79
C HIS A 95 15.42 2.19 6.60
N SER A 96 15.01 1.81 5.39
CA SER A 96 15.22 2.55 4.16
C SER A 96 14.00 3.40 3.79
N ASN A 97 14.21 4.35 2.88
CA ASN A 97 13.13 5.23 2.44
C ASN A 97 12.12 4.44 1.58
N PRO A 98 10.85 4.30 2.01
CA PRO A 98 9.90 3.40 1.35
C PRO A 98 9.25 3.99 0.09
N ILE A 99 9.46 5.27 -0.22
CA ILE A 99 8.63 6.00 -1.19
C ILE A 99 8.70 5.39 -2.60
N LYS A 100 9.91 5.23 -3.16
CA LYS A 100 10.08 4.60 -4.49
C LYS A 100 9.72 3.10 -4.50
N PRO A 101 10.15 2.28 -3.51
CA PRO A 101 9.70 0.90 -3.39
C PRO A 101 8.16 0.76 -3.38
N LEU A 102 7.46 1.55 -2.55
CA LEU A 102 6.00 1.55 -2.47
C LEU A 102 5.36 1.92 -3.80
N LEU A 103 5.92 2.92 -4.50
CA LEU A 103 5.40 3.32 -5.80
C LEU A 103 5.58 2.22 -6.86
N ARG A 104 6.74 1.54 -6.86
CA ARG A 104 7.00 0.39 -7.74
C ARG A 104 6.02 -0.74 -7.45
N PHE A 105 5.82 -1.08 -6.17
CA PHE A 105 4.86 -2.07 -5.71
C PHE A 105 3.42 -1.71 -6.15
N ALA A 106 3.00 -0.46 -5.96
CA ALA A 106 1.65 -0.01 -6.29
C ALA A 106 1.34 -0.14 -7.79
N ARG A 107 2.30 0.22 -8.64
CA ARG A 107 2.17 0.13 -10.09
C ARG A 107 2.06 -1.32 -10.57
N GLN A 108 2.86 -2.21 -9.98
CA GLN A 108 2.91 -3.62 -10.38
C GLN A 108 1.80 -4.47 -9.76
N SER A 109 1.27 -4.11 -8.59
CA SER A 109 0.18 -4.86 -7.96
C SER A 109 -1.17 -4.65 -8.66
N ALA A 110 -1.34 -3.50 -9.33
CA ALA A 110 -2.60 -3.04 -9.93
C ALA A 110 -3.78 -2.99 -8.94
N VAL A 111 -3.53 -2.89 -7.63
CA VAL A 111 -4.58 -2.85 -6.60
C VAL A 111 -5.07 -1.42 -6.34
N PHE A 112 -4.23 -0.41 -6.50
CA PHE A 112 -4.55 0.95 -6.06
C PHE A 112 -5.27 1.81 -7.12
N LYS A 113 -5.62 1.20 -8.25
CA LYS A 113 -6.42 1.81 -9.30
C LYS A 113 -7.91 1.61 -9.00
N PRO A 114 -8.81 2.50 -9.47
CA PRO A 114 -10.24 2.23 -9.47
C PRO A 114 -10.51 0.88 -10.15
N GLU A 115 -11.44 0.08 -9.62
CA GLU A 115 -12.01 -1.02 -10.39
C GLU A 115 -12.78 -0.38 -11.56
N GLU A 116 -12.48 -0.79 -12.80
CA GLU A 116 -13.31 -0.39 -13.95
C GLU A 116 -14.73 -0.88 -13.67
N SER A 117 -15.67 0.05 -13.67
CA SER A 117 -17.09 -0.26 -13.60
C SER A 117 -17.50 -0.80 -14.97
N ASP A 118 -17.87 -2.08 -15.03
CA ASP A 118 -18.67 -2.63 -16.12
C ASP A 118 -19.99 -1.85 -16.29
#